data_AF-A0A1F8PXG9-F1
#
_entry.id   AF-A0A1F8PXG9-F1
#
_cell.length_a   1.000
_cell.length_b   1.000
_cell.length_c   1.000
_cell.angle_alpha   90.00
_cell.angle_beta   90.00
_cell.angle_gamma   90.00
#
_symmetry.space_group_name_H-M   'P 1'
#
loop_
_entity.id
_entity.type
_entity.pdbx_description
1 polymer ?
#
loop_
_entity_poly.entity_id
_entity_poly.type
_entity_poly.pdbx_seq_one_letter_code
_entity_poly.pdbx_strand_id
1 'polypeptide(L)' 'MAAELLREFEPEIESLTLVPSDGGRFEFSINGELVFSKLESHRHADQGELVRLVRKYLKAEK' A
#
# COMPACT_ATOMS: atom_id res chain seq x y z
N MET A 1 6.07 7.58 1.16
CA MET A 1 5.04 6.51 1.06
C MET A 1 5.18 5.50 2.20
N ALA A 2 6.24 4.69 2.29
CA ALA A 2 6.38 3.72 3.38
C ALA A 2 6.40 4.37 4.79
N ALA A 3 7.21 5.42 4.97
CA ALA A 3 7.26 6.16 6.23
C ALA A 3 5.92 6.82 6.61
N GLU A 4 5.11 7.20 5.61
CA GLU A 4 3.78 7.77 5.85
C GLU A 4 2.82 6.70 6.37
N LEU A 5 2.89 5.47 5.83
CA LEU A 5 2.09 4.34 6.33
C LEU A 5 2.45 4.00 7.77
N LEU A 6 3.74 3.93 8.11
CA LEU A 6 4.17 3.68 9.48
C LEU A 6 3.69 4.80 10.41
N ARG A 7 3.85 6.07 10.03
CA ARG A 7 3.38 7.18 10.87
C ARG A 7 1.87 7.13 11.16
N GLU A 8 1.06 6.68 10.22
CA GLU A 8 -0.40 6.67 10.35
C GLU A 8 -0.96 5.36 10.94
N PHE A 9 -0.27 4.23 10.79
CA PHE A 9 -0.80 2.89 11.09
C PHE A 9 0.20 1.98 11.83
N GLU A 10 1.24 2.52 12.48
CA GLU A 10 2.19 1.72 13.26
C GLU A 10 1.50 0.73 14.24
N PRO A 11 0.42 1.09 14.96
CA PRO A 11 -0.28 0.14 15.84
C PRO A 11 -0.97 -1.02 15.11
N GLU A 12 -1.38 -0.83 13.86
CA GLU A 12 -2.09 -1.82 13.04
C GLU A 12 -1.16 -2.65 12.14
N ILE A 13 0.09 -2.23 11.97
CA ILE A 13 1.07 -2.89 11.09
C ILE A 13 1.92 -3.87 11.91
N GLU A 14 1.74 -5.18 11.65
CA GLU A 14 2.66 -6.20 12.18
C GLU A 14 4.03 -6.13 11.48
N SER A 15 4.04 -5.95 10.15
CA SER A 15 5.26 -5.79 9.38
C SER A 15 5.04 -4.98 8.10
N LEU A 16 6.07 -4.26 7.68
CA LEU A 16 6.11 -3.56 6.40
C LEU A 16 7.39 -3.97 5.67
N THR A 17 7.23 -4.52 4.46
CA THR A 17 8.35 -4.99 3.63
C THR A 17 8.43 -4.20 2.35
N LEU A 18 9.65 -3.75 2.00
CA LEU A 18 9.96 -3.22 0.68
C LEU A 18 10.59 -4.33 -0.15
N VAL A 19 9.89 -4.76 -1.19
CA VAL A 19 10.35 -5.81 -2.10
C VAL A 19 10.90 -5.14 -3.37
N PRO A 20 12.21 -5.17 -3.63
CA PRO A 20 12.76 -4.71 -4.90
C PRO A 20 12.18 -5.51 -6.06
N SER A 21 11.83 -4.84 -7.15
CA SER A 21 11.27 -5.47 -8.35
C SER A 21 11.76 -4.77 -9.62
N ASP A 22 11.42 -5.35 -10.76
CA ASP A 22 11.84 -4.91 -12.10
C ASP A 22 10.64 -4.39 -12.93
N GLY A 23 10.89 -4.06 -14.21
CA GLY A 23 9.83 -3.73 -15.17
C GLY A 23 9.07 -2.43 -14.88
N GLY A 24 9.63 -1.54 -14.06
CA GLY A 24 8.95 -0.30 -13.66
C GLY A 24 7.73 -0.50 -12.76
N ARG A 25 7.62 -1.71 -12.16
CA ARG A 25 6.55 -2.12 -11.26
C ARG A 25 6.55 -1.27 -9.99
N PHE A 26 5.36 -0.87 -9.59
CA PHE A 26 5.08 -0.36 -8.26
C PHE A 26 3.75 -0.97 -7.84
N GLU A 27 3.80 -1.84 -6.85
CA GLU A 27 2.66 -2.60 -6.37
C GLU A 27 2.56 -2.44 -4.86
N PHE A 28 1.33 -2.43 -4.37
CA PHE A 28 1.04 -2.37 -2.95
C PHE A 28 0.03 -3.44 -2.63
N SER A 29 0.39 -4.31 -1.67
CA SER A 29 -0.45 -5.41 -1.21
C SER A 29 -0.62 -5.34 0.30
N ILE A 30 -1.79 -5.71 0.78
CA ILE A 30 -2.11 -5.83 2.21
C ILE A 30 -2.45 -7.29 2.47
N ASN A 31 -1.75 -7.94 3.39
CA ASN A 31 -1.94 -9.36 3.70
C ASN A 31 -1.93 -10.29 2.46
N GLY A 32 -1.08 -9.96 1.48
CA GLY A 32 -0.96 -10.69 0.21
C GLY A 32 -1.99 -10.31 -0.86
N GLU A 33 -3.00 -9.52 -0.53
CA GLU A 33 -4.00 -9.01 -1.49
C GLU A 33 -3.46 -7.78 -2.21
N LEU A 34 -3.36 -7.82 -3.54
CA LEU A 34 -2.95 -6.68 -4.37
C LEU A 34 -4.05 -5.60 -4.36
N VAL A 35 -3.76 -4.44 -3.77
CA VAL A 35 -4.70 -3.32 -3.65
C VAL A 35 -4.37 -2.14 -4.56
N PHE A 36 -3.15 -2.10 -5.11
CA PHE A 36 -2.73 -1.12 -6.11
C PHE A 36 -1.64 -1.69 -7.00
N SER A 37 -1.74 -1.47 -8.31
CA SER A 37 -0.67 -1.72 -9.27
C SER A 37 -0.50 -0.54 -10.23
N LYS A 38 0.74 -0.08 -10.38
CA LYS A 38 1.11 0.92 -11.40
C LYS A 38 0.97 0.36 -12.81
N LEU A 39 1.23 -0.93 -13.00
CA LEU A 39 1.12 -1.55 -14.33
C LEU A 39 -0.35 -1.63 -14.77
N GLU A 40 -1.27 -1.88 -13.83
CA GLU A 40 -2.71 -1.90 -14.10
C GLU A 40 -3.34 -0.50 -14.20
N SER A 41 -2.98 0.40 -13.29
CA SER A 41 -3.52 1.77 -13.27
C SER A 41 -2.86 2.71 -14.29
N HIS A 42 -1.76 2.27 -14.90
CA HIS A 42 -0.91 3.06 -15.81
C HIS A 42 -0.40 4.38 -15.21
N ARG A 43 -0.33 4.49 -13.88
CA ARG A 43 0.21 5.65 -13.18
C ARG A 43 0.86 5.25 -11.86
N HIS A 44 1.69 6.14 -11.32
CA HIS A 44 2.15 5.97 -9.94
C HIS A 44 1.01 6.30 -8.97
N ALA A 45 1.08 5.74 -7.76
CA ALA A 45 0.15 6.11 -6.70
C ALA A 45 0.32 7.59 -6.33
N ASP A 46 -0.82 8.27 -6.16
CA ASP A 46 -0.89 9.67 -5.76
C ASP A 46 -0.58 9.84 -4.28
N GLN A 47 -0.32 11.08 -3.86
CA GLN A 47 -0.07 11.40 -2.46
C GLN A 47 -1.26 10.98 -1.57
N GLY A 48 -0.94 10.26 -0.49
CA GLY A 48 -1.93 9.73 0.46
C GLY A 48 -2.86 8.65 -0.12
N GLU A 49 -2.68 8.19 -1.36
CA GLU A 49 -3.53 7.16 -1.95
C GLU A 49 -3.42 5.84 -1.20
N LEU A 50 -2.20 5.38 -0.91
CA LEU A 50 -2.00 4.15 -0.15
C LEU A 50 -2.58 4.25 1.27
N VAL A 51 -2.50 5.43 1.90
CA VAL A 51 -3.14 5.67 3.21
C VAL A 51 -4.66 5.50 3.12
N ARG A 52 -5.29 6.02 2.06
CA ARG A 52 -6.73 5.85 1.83
C ARG A 52 -7.10 4.38 1.59
N LEU A 53 -6.27 3.64 0.86
CA LEU A 53 -6.46 2.21 0.62
C LEU A 53 -6.39 1.41 1.92
N VAL A 54 -5.39 1.65 2.78
CA VAL A 54 -5.28 1.00 4.10
C VAL A 54 -6.49 1.35 4.99
N ARG A 55 -6.91 2.63 5.04
CA ARG A 55 -8.13 3.01 5.79
C ARG A 55 -9.38 2.29 5.30
N LYS A 56 -9.51 2.09 3.98
CA LYS A 56 -10.62 1.36 3.39
C LYS A 56 -10.58 -0.11 3.78
N TYR A 57 -9.39 -0.73 3.72
CA TYR A 57 -9.16 -2.11 4.13
C TYR A 57 -9.54 -2.34 5.60
N LEU A 58 -9.01 -1.54 6.53
CA LEU A 58 -9.32 -1.64 7.97
C LEU A 58 -10.79 -1.40 8.32
N LYS A 59 -11.53 -0.66 7.48
CA LYS A 59 -12.98 -0.47 7.66
C LYS A 59 -13.80 -1.64 7.14
N ALA A 60 -13.30 -2.37 6.15
CA ALA A 60 -13.99 -3.53 5.59
C ALA A 60 -13.87 -4.77 6.47
N GLU A 61 -12.80 -4.85 7.26
CA GLU A 61 -12.54 -5.94 8.22
C GLU A 61 -13.30 -5.78 9.56
N LYS A 62 -13.95 -4.63 9.78
CA LYS A 62 -14.76 -4.35 10.99
C LYS A 62 -16.24 -4.56 10.73
#